data_AF-A0A5X4Y1F8-F1
#
_entry.id   AF-A0A5X4Y1F8-F1
#
_cell.length_a   1.000
_cell.length_b   1.000
_cell.length_c   1.000
_cell.angle_alpha   90.00
_cell.angle_beta   90.00
_cell.angle_gamma   90.00
#
_symmetry.space_group_name_H-M   'P 1'
#
loop_
_entity.id
_entity.type
_entity.pdbx_description
1 polymer ?
#
loop_
_entity_poly.entity_id
_entity_poly.type
_entity_poly.pdbx_seq_one_letter_code
_entity_poly.pdbx_strand_id
1 'polypeptide(L)'
;MELKLPDEYKEKTNLFNQQEIKVPVKGESFLSPYIGDGVRYYELGYFEHDGNTYKLIIYNKIGESDTLLLNVQINSYDAKGNLVDALLLSSFFAYEDIVRFSDFVIRQDYTISIDSYVIYRWYEDSKDGHLVTIKFKDQAPQIYIKEQYQMENGRFKLISRNAVSQGEKRSER
;
A
#
# COMPACT_ATOMS: atom_id res chain seq x y z
N MET A 1 2.00 3.06 26.52
CA MET A 1 1.49 1.68 26.36
C MET A 1 1.71 1.29 24.92
N GLU A 2 2.57 0.31 24.65
CA GLU A 2 2.70 -0.25 23.30
C GLU A 2 1.48 -1.13 23.02
N LEU A 3 0.79 -0.87 21.91
CA LEU A 3 -0.23 -1.79 21.40
C LEU A 3 0.48 -3.07 20.95
N LYS A 4 0.27 -4.16 21.68
CA LYS A 4 0.78 -5.50 21.32
C LYS A 4 -0.37 -6.34 20.82
N LEU A 5 -0.18 -7.00 19.69
CA LEU A 5 -1.10 -8.00 19.18
C LEU A 5 -1.24 -9.14 20.21
N PRO A 6 -2.46 -9.55 20.57
CA PRO A 6 -2.70 -10.76 21.34
C PRO A 6 -2.07 -12.00 20.69
N ASP A 7 -1.61 -12.95 21.50
CA ASP A 7 -0.85 -14.11 21.00
C ASP A 7 -1.65 -14.99 20.03
N GLU A 8 -2.97 -15.11 20.24
CA GLU A 8 -3.89 -15.81 19.34
C GLU A 8 -3.87 -15.28 17.89
N TYR A 9 -3.55 -14.00 17.71
CA TYR A 9 -3.43 -13.39 16.38
C TYR A 9 -2.01 -13.54 15.84
N LYS A 10 -0.98 -13.50 16.69
CA LYS A 10 0.40 -13.76 16.27
C LYS A 10 0.58 -15.15 15.68
N GLU A 11 -0.11 -16.14 16.23
CA GLU A 11 -0.08 -17.53 15.73
C GLU A 11 -0.72 -17.69 14.34
N LYS A 12 -1.59 -16.76 13.94
CA LYS A 12 -2.23 -16.75 12.62
C LYS A 12 -1.40 -16.06 11.54
N THR A 13 -0.23 -15.54 11.89
CA THR A 13 0.67 -14.89 10.92
C THR A 13 1.62 -15.88 10.28
N ASN A 14 1.86 -15.69 8.98
CA ASN A 14 2.89 -16.38 8.23
C ASN A 14 4.15 -15.52 8.17
N LEU A 15 5.32 -16.15 8.20
CA LEU A 15 6.59 -15.47 7.99
C LEU A 15 6.85 -15.37 6.48
N PHE A 16 7.28 -14.21 5.99
CA PHE A 16 7.78 -14.12 4.62
C PHE A 16 9.02 -15.00 4.44
N ASN A 17 9.01 -15.85 3.42
CA ASN A 17 10.12 -16.76 3.15
C ASN A 17 11.24 -16.08 2.34
N GLN A 18 12.37 -16.78 2.18
CA GLN A 18 13.56 -16.27 1.50
C GLN A 18 13.34 -15.90 0.02
N GLN A 19 12.37 -16.50 -0.66
CA GLN A 19 12.00 -16.13 -2.03
C GLN A 19 11.20 -14.82 -2.02
N GLU A 20 10.22 -14.73 -1.11
CA GLU A 20 9.30 -13.59 -1.04
C GLU A 20 10.00 -12.28 -0.67
N ILE A 21 11.02 -12.32 0.19
CA ILE A 21 11.79 -11.12 0.55
C ILE A 21 12.72 -10.62 -0.56
N LYS A 22 13.07 -11.48 -1.53
CA LYS A 22 14.01 -11.15 -2.63
C LYS A 22 13.32 -10.55 -3.85
N VAL A 23 12.02 -10.78 -4.00
CA VAL A 23 11.26 -10.26 -5.14
C VAL A 23 10.78 -8.86 -4.80
N PRO A 24 11.11 -7.82 -5.60
CA PRO A 24 10.60 -6.49 -5.37
C PRO A 24 9.08 -6.46 -5.61
N VAL A 25 8.36 -5.85 -4.68
CA VAL A 25 6.92 -5.63 -4.80
C VAL A 25 6.68 -4.45 -5.73
N LYS A 26 5.88 -4.66 -6.77
CA LYS A 26 5.49 -3.61 -7.72
C LYS A 26 4.48 -2.65 -7.10
N GLY A 27 4.30 -1.49 -7.73
CA GLY A 27 3.36 -0.46 -7.31
C GLY A 27 4.02 0.67 -6.54
N GLU A 28 3.21 1.59 -6.03
CA GLU A 28 3.67 2.74 -5.27
C GLU A 28 4.09 2.36 -3.85
N SER A 29 5.40 2.09 -3.68
CA SER A 29 5.99 1.61 -2.42
C SER A 29 6.88 2.66 -1.72
N PHE A 30 6.82 3.93 -2.15
CA PHE A 30 7.61 5.04 -1.59
C PHE A 30 9.10 4.72 -1.43
N LEU A 31 9.70 4.18 -2.50
CA LEU A 31 11.12 3.77 -2.56
C LEU A 31 11.47 2.58 -1.65
N SER A 32 10.48 1.89 -1.08
CA SER A 32 10.66 0.69 -0.27
C SER A 32 10.00 -0.55 -0.90
N PRO A 33 10.48 -1.05 -2.05
CA PRO A 33 9.85 -2.16 -2.75
C PRO A 33 10.14 -3.54 -2.13
N TYR A 34 11.13 -3.66 -1.24
CA TYR A 34 11.51 -4.94 -0.63
C TYR A 34 10.85 -5.15 0.73
N ILE A 35 10.69 -6.43 1.08
CA ILE A 35 10.22 -6.86 2.40
C ILE A 35 11.44 -7.11 3.28
N GLY A 36 11.41 -6.60 4.52
CA GLY A 36 12.45 -6.85 5.50
C GLY A 36 12.42 -8.28 6.03
N ASP A 37 13.55 -8.75 6.56
CA ASP A 37 13.60 -10.03 7.25
C ASP A 37 12.74 -10.01 8.53
N GLY A 38 12.15 -11.15 8.89
CA GLY A 38 11.30 -11.24 10.09
C GLY A 38 9.89 -10.65 9.96
N VAL A 39 9.54 -10.02 8.83
CA VAL A 39 8.18 -9.47 8.61
C VAL A 39 7.18 -10.63 8.49
N ARG A 40 6.03 -10.47 9.16
CA ARG A 40 4.95 -11.46 9.16
C ARG A 40 3.68 -10.86 8.56
N TYR A 41 2.89 -11.70 7.89
CA TYR A 41 1.66 -11.31 7.21
C TYR A 41 0.48 -12.18 7.61
N TYR A 42 -0.72 -11.65 7.41
CA TYR A 42 -1.96 -12.43 7.43
C TYR A 42 -2.42 -12.70 5.99
N GLU A 43 -2.83 -13.93 5.72
CA GLU A 43 -3.53 -14.28 4.48
C GLU A 43 -5.01 -13.90 4.62
N LEU A 44 -5.51 -13.08 3.69
CA LEU A 44 -6.92 -12.63 3.67
C LEU A 44 -7.79 -13.52 2.77
N GLY A 45 -7.18 -14.18 1.79
CA GLY A 45 -7.85 -15.08 0.87
C GLY A 45 -7.03 -15.31 -0.40
N TYR A 46 -7.54 -16.15 -1.29
CA TYR A 46 -6.89 -16.46 -2.55
C TYR A 46 -7.90 -16.80 -3.65
N PHE A 47 -7.43 -16.76 -4.89
CA PHE A 47 -8.14 -17.31 -6.06
C PHE A 47 -7.12 -17.86 -7.07
N GLU A 48 -7.60 -18.62 -8.04
CA GLU A 48 -6.76 -19.22 -9.08
C GLU A 48 -7.15 -18.68 -10.46
N HIS A 49 -6.16 -18.47 -11.33
CA HIS A 49 -6.35 -18.08 -12.72
C HIS A 49 -5.13 -18.47 -13.55
N ASP A 50 -5.35 -19.01 -14.75
CA ASP A 50 -4.30 -19.42 -15.71
C ASP A 50 -3.18 -20.28 -15.09
N GLY A 51 -3.56 -21.19 -14.19
CA GLY A 51 -2.61 -22.10 -13.51
C GLY A 51 -1.73 -21.43 -12.45
N ASN A 52 -2.07 -20.21 -12.02
CA ASN A 52 -1.41 -19.48 -10.94
C ASN A 52 -2.37 -19.27 -9.77
N THR A 53 -1.84 -19.27 -8.55
CA THR A 53 -2.57 -18.95 -7.33
C THR A 53 -2.25 -17.52 -6.92
N TYR A 54 -3.27 -16.69 -6.76
CA TYR A 54 -3.16 -15.30 -6.32
C TYR A 54 -3.61 -15.18 -4.88
N LYS A 55 -2.70 -14.80 -3.98
CA LYS A 55 -2.97 -14.66 -2.54
C LYS A 55 -2.99 -13.20 -2.13
N LEU A 56 -4.07 -12.78 -1.49
CA LEU A 56 -4.20 -11.46 -0.89
C LEU A 56 -3.69 -11.50 0.56
N ILE A 57 -2.77 -10.60 0.89
CA ILE A 57 -2.13 -10.55 2.20
C ILE A 57 -2.12 -9.14 2.77
N ILE A 58 -2.06 -9.04 4.09
CA ILE A 58 -1.90 -7.78 4.82
C ILE A 58 -0.78 -7.90 5.86
N TYR A 59 0.05 -6.87 5.98
CA TYR A 59 1.17 -6.87 6.91
C TYR A 59 1.61 -5.45 7.25
N ASN A 60 2.29 -5.31 8.39
CA ASN A 60 2.98 -4.08 8.74
C ASN A 60 4.45 -4.19 8.35
N LYS A 61 5.04 -3.08 7.92
CA LYS A 61 6.50 -2.95 7.84
C LYS A 61 6.95 -1.55 8.26
N ILE A 62 8.21 -1.45 8.64
CA ILE A 62 8.85 -0.16 8.89
C ILE A 62 9.37 0.36 7.54
N GLY A 63 8.90 1.54 7.14
CA GLY A 63 9.36 2.28 5.97
C GLY A 63 10.50 3.25 6.31
N GLU A 64 10.74 4.19 5.41
CA GLU A 64 11.69 5.29 5.65
C GLU A 64 11.31 6.11 6.89
N SER A 65 12.30 6.67 7.58
CA SER A 65 12.14 7.48 8.80
C SER A 65 11.30 6.79 9.90
N ASP A 66 11.46 5.47 10.04
CA ASP A 66 10.74 4.64 11.01
C ASP A 66 9.20 4.70 10.88
N THR A 67 8.69 5.05 9.70
CA THR A 67 7.25 5.16 9.45
C THR A 67 6.61 3.78 9.44
N LEU A 68 5.60 3.56 10.27
CA LEU A 68 4.81 2.33 10.24
C LEU A 68 3.86 2.33 9.04
N LEU A 69 4.08 1.38 8.13
CA LEU A 69 3.27 1.17 6.92
C LEU A 69 2.37 -0.05 7.12
N LEU A 70 1.06 0.10 6.90
CA LEU A 70 0.12 -1.02 6.77
C LEU A 70 -0.07 -1.32 5.28
N ASN A 71 0.47 -2.44 4.83
CA ASN A 71 0.47 -2.84 3.42
C ASN A 71 -0.61 -3.88 3.14
N VAL A 72 -1.31 -3.70 2.03
CA VAL A 72 -2.15 -4.72 1.39
C VAL A 72 -1.50 -5.09 0.06
N GLN A 73 -1.24 -6.37 -0.14
CA GLN A 73 -0.47 -6.87 -1.28
C GLN A 73 -1.13 -8.12 -1.85
N ILE A 74 -0.97 -8.33 -3.15
CA ILE A 74 -1.32 -9.59 -3.81
C ILE A 74 -0.05 -10.25 -4.37
N ASN A 75 0.12 -11.52 -4.03
CA ASN A 75 1.22 -12.35 -4.51
C ASN A 75 0.69 -13.36 -5.51
N SER A 76 1.44 -13.62 -6.57
CA SER A 76 1.15 -14.64 -7.58
C SER A 76 2.15 -15.77 -7.46
N TYR A 77 1.68 -17.02 -7.40
CA TYR A 77 2.50 -18.22 -7.30
C TYR A 77 2.20 -19.16 -8.47
N ASP A 78 3.24 -19.81 -9.00
CA ASP A 78 3.08 -20.84 -10.03
C ASP A 78 2.46 -22.13 -9.45
N ALA A 79 2.11 -23.08 -10.32
CA ALA A 79 1.57 -24.39 -9.92
C ALA A 79 2.50 -25.23 -9.01
N LYS A 80 3.79 -24.85 -8.87
CA LYS A 80 4.75 -25.48 -7.97
C LYS A 80 4.88 -24.73 -6.63
N GLY A 81 4.13 -23.64 -6.45
CA GLY A 81 4.16 -22.80 -5.25
C GLY A 81 5.30 -21.78 -5.22
N ASN A 82 6.01 -21.55 -6.32
CA ASN A 82 7.06 -20.53 -6.38
C ASN A 82 6.44 -19.15 -6.61
N LEU A 83 6.89 -18.14 -5.87
CA LEU A 83 6.49 -16.75 -6.12
C LEU A 83 6.93 -16.32 -7.54
N VAL A 84 5.96 -15.90 -8.35
CA VAL A 84 6.15 -15.39 -9.72
C VAL A 84 6.22 -13.87 -9.73
N ASP A 85 5.33 -13.21 -9.00
CA ASP A 85 5.21 -11.75 -9.00
C ASP A 85 4.46 -11.25 -7.76
N ALA A 86 4.63 -9.97 -7.43
CA ALA A 86 3.97 -9.34 -6.29
C ALA A 86 3.57 -7.89 -6.63
N LEU A 87 2.37 -7.49 -6.22
CA LEU A 87 1.84 -6.14 -6.43
C LEU A 87 1.28 -5.58 -5.11
N LEU A 88 1.77 -4.40 -4.74
CA LEU A 88 1.25 -3.61 -3.64
C LEU A 88 -0.05 -2.95 -4.08
N LEU A 89 -1.14 -3.25 -3.37
CA LEU A 89 -2.46 -2.70 -3.66
C LEU A 89 -2.73 -1.43 -2.86
N SER A 90 -2.17 -1.34 -1.65
CA SER A 90 -2.27 -0.17 -0.79
C SER A 90 -1.13 -0.16 0.22
N SER A 91 -0.65 1.03 0.56
CA SER A 91 0.26 1.25 1.69
C SER A 91 -0.28 2.42 2.50
N PHE A 92 -0.96 2.10 3.59
CA PHE A 92 -1.53 3.08 4.49
C PHE A 92 -0.48 3.56 5.48
N PHE A 93 -0.31 4.87 5.57
CA PHE A 93 0.47 5.48 6.65
C PHE A 93 0.05 6.92 6.91
N ALA A 94 0.41 7.41 8.09
CA ALA A 94 0.34 8.81 8.45
C ALA A 94 1.68 9.24 9.05
N TYR A 95 2.26 10.31 8.51
CA TYR A 95 3.52 10.87 8.97
C TYR A 95 3.43 12.38 8.91
N GLU A 96 3.80 13.06 10.01
CA GLU A 96 3.68 14.52 10.16
C GLU A 96 2.34 15.06 9.66
N ASP A 97 2.37 15.74 8.52
CA ASP A 97 1.29 16.47 7.89
C ASP A 97 0.65 15.71 6.72
N ILE A 98 0.97 14.43 6.50
CA ILE A 98 0.40 13.63 5.41
C ILE A 98 -0.25 12.33 5.89
N VAL A 99 -1.33 11.95 5.21
CA VAL A 99 -1.88 10.60 5.21
C VAL A 99 -1.90 10.11 3.77
N ARG A 100 -1.46 8.87 3.54
CA ARG A 100 -1.56 8.22 2.24
C ARG A 100 -2.19 6.86 2.38
N PHE A 101 -2.93 6.49 1.34
CA PHE A 101 -3.59 5.19 1.19
C PHE A 101 -4.02 5.02 -0.27
N SER A 102 -4.42 3.82 -0.63
CA SER A 102 -4.99 3.54 -1.95
C SER A 102 -6.27 2.72 -1.82
N ASP A 103 -7.24 3.01 -2.68
CA ASP A 103 -8.37 2.14 -2.95
C ASP A 103 -8.05 1.28 -4.17
N PHE A 104 -8.54 0.04 -4.18
CA PHE A 104 -8.31 -0.86 -5.30
C PHE A 104 -9.53 -1.72 -5.60
N VAL A 105 -9.64 -2.15 -6.87
CA VAL A 105 -10.66 -3.08 -7.35
C VAL A 105 -9.99 -4.14 -8.20
N ILE A 106 -10.18 -5.40 -7.85
CA ILE A 106 -9.85 -6.57 -8.69
C ILE A 106 -11.13 -7.01 -9.39
N ARG A 107 -11.15 -6.96 -10.72
CA ARG A 107 -12.33 -7.32 -11.54
C ARG A 107 -12.25 -8.77 -12.02
N GLN A 108 -13.40 -9.26 -12.49
CA GLN A 108 -13.54 -10.62 -13.03
C GLN A 108 -12.78 -10.84 -14.34
N ASP A 109 -12.44 -9.77 -15.06
CA ASP A 109 -11.56 -9.79 -16.23
C ASP A 109 -10.06 -9.75 -15.84
N TYR A 110 -9.77 -9.90 -14.55
CA TYR A 110 -8.42 -9.90 -13.97
C TYR A 110 -7.65 -8.60 -14.17
N THR A 111 -8.37 -7.50 -14.42
CA THR A 111 -7.84 -6.15 -14.29
C THR A 111 -7.84 -5.71 -12.83
N ILE A 112 -6.79 -5.01 -12.42
CA ILE A 112 -6.68 -4.36 -11.12
C ILE A 112 -6.63 -2.86 -11.38
N SER A 113 -7.49 -2.09 -10.72
CA SER A 113 -7.38 -0.63 -10.67
C SER A 113 -6.97 -0.21 -9.27
N ILE A 114 -6.03 0.74 -9.18
CA ILE A 114 -5.54 1.30 -7.92
C ILE A 114 -5.58 2.82 -8.02
N ASP A 115 -6.36 3.48 -7.17
CA ASP A 115 -6.38 4.93 -7.03
C ASP A 115 -5.69 5.28 -5.70
N SER A 116 -4.58 6.00 -5.78
CA SER A 116 -3.77 6.39 -4.61
C SER A 116 -4.06 7.82 -4.21
N TYR A 117 -4.33 8.00 -2.92
CA TYR A 117 -4.79 9.23 -2.30
C TYR A 117 -3.78 9.81 -1.32
N VAL A 118 -3.78 11.13 -1.22
CA VAL A 118 -3.08 11.88 -0.18
C VAL A 118 -4.04 12.86 0.51
N ILE A 119 -3.90 12.98 1.82
CA ILE A 119 -4.53 14.03 2.63
C ILE A 119 -3.41 14.84 3.26
N TYR A 120 -3.44 16.17 3.07
CA TYR A 120 -2.53 17.10 3.75
C TYR A 120 -3.20 17.66 5.00
N ARG A 121 -2.46 17.69 6.10
CA ARG A 121 -2.85 18.23 7.41
C ARG A 121 -2.16 19.56 7.57
N TRP A 122 -2.86 20.58 8.05
CA TRP A 122 -2.28 21.90 8.29
C TRP A 122 -2.36 22.21 9.78
N TYR A 123 -1.29 22.77 10.32
CA TYR A 123 -1.25 23.33 11.66
C TYR A 123 -1.68 24.80 11.57
N GLU A 124 -2.57 25.24 12.47
CA GLU A 124 -2.81 26.66 12.69
C GLU A 124 -1.98 27.07 13.90
N ASP A 125 -1.05 28.00 13.72
CA ASP A 125 -0.34 28.61 14.84
C ASP A 125 -1.38 29.34 15.70
N SER A 126 -1.42 29.03 17.01
CA SER A 126 -2.16 29.92 17.90
C SER A 126 -1.43 31.26 17.98
N LYS A 127 -2.20 32.33 18.17
CA LYS A 127 -1.68 33.68 18.39
C LYS A 127 -0.78 33.78 19.63
N ASP A 128 -0.70 32.73 20.44
CA ASP A 128 -0.05 32.70 21.75
C ASP A 128 1.20 31.79 21.76
N GLY A 129 1.65 31.31 20.58
CA GLY A 129 2.85 30.47 20.45
C GLY A 129 2.66 29.00 20.85
N HIS A 130 1.45 28.60 21.23
CA HIS A 130 1.09 27.19 21.42
C HIS A 130 0.61 26.59 20.09
N LEU A 131 1.00 25.35 19.77
CA LEU A 131 0.41 24.62 18.63
C LEU A 131 -1.04 24.28 18.98
N VAL A 132 -2.01 24.91 18.32
CA VAL A 132 -3.43 24.69 18.62
C VAL A 132 -4.13 24.10 17.42
N THR A 133 -4.47 22.82 17.58
CA THR A 133 -5.46 22.05 16.80
C THR A 133 -5.04 21.68 15.36
N ILE A 134 -4.97 20.37 15.12
CA ILE A 134 -5.03 19.80 13.76
C ILE A 134 -6.43 20.08 13.23
N LYS A 135 -6.58 21.13 12.41
CA LYS A 135 -7.82 21.30 11.66
C LYS A 135 -7.76 20.35 10.46
N PHE A 136 -8.50 19.25 10.55
CA PHE A 136 -8.99 18.55 9.35
C PHE A 136 -9.94 19.51 8.66
N LYS A 137 -9.42 20.46 7.87
CA LYS A 137 -10.27 21.41 7.16
C LYS A 137 -10.90 20.70 5.97
N ASP A 138 -11.85 19.79 6.20
CA ASP A 138 -12.73 19.13 5.22
C ASP A 138 -12.06 18.80 3.86
N GLN A 139 -10.77 18.47 3.86
CA GLN A 139 -10.06 18.22 2.62
C GLN A 139 -10.35 16.78 2.23
N ALA A 140 -11.19 16.65 1.21
CA ALA A 140 -11.39 15.38 0.53
C ALA A 140 -10.03 14.81 0.10
N PRO A 141 -9.83 13.49 0.24
CA PRO A 141 -8.63 12.82 -0.25
C PRO A 141 -8.35 13.19 -1.71
N GLN A 142 -7.12 13.60 -2.01
CA GLN A 142 -6.70 13.98 -3.35
C GLN A 142 -6.04 12.79 -4.03
N ILE A 143 -6.54 12.39 -5.20
CA ILE A 143 -5.88 11.37 -6.01
C ILE A 143 -4.60 11.97 -6.59
N TYR A 144 -3.46 11.33 -6.35
CA TYR A 144 -2.18 11.72 -6.94
C TYR A 144 -1.67 10.71 -7.97
N ILE A 145 -2.10 9.45 -7.91
CA ILE A 145 -1.76 8.40 -8.88
C ILE A 145 -2.99 7.53 -9.15
N LYS A 146 -3.21 7.19 -10.42
CA LYS A 146 -4.11 6.10 -10.84
C LYS A 146 -3.32 5.07 -11.63
N GLU A 147 -3.42 3.80 -11.24
CA GLU A 147 -2.75 2.69 -11.90
C GLU A 147 -3.76 1.63 -12.33
N GLN A 148 -3.48 0.99 -13.46
CA GLN A 148 -4.18 -0.20 -13.90
C GLN A 148 -3.19 -1.29 -14.27
N TYR A 149 -3.47 -2.51 -13.82
CA TYR A 149 -2.68 -3.70 -14.12
C TYR A 149 -3.58 -4.78 -14.73
N GLN A 150 -3.01 -5.58 -15.63
CA GLN A 150 -3.58 -6.84 -16.08
C GLN A 150 -2.82 -7.99 -15.42
N MET A 151 -3.53 -8.99 -14.93
CA MET A 151 -2.92 -10.28 -14.62
C MET A 151 -2.76 -11.09 -15.91
N GLU A 152 -1.53 -11.43 -16.29
CA GLU A 152 -1.21 -12.25 -17.46
C GLU A 152 -0.09 -13.23 -17.10
N ASN A 153 -0.31 -14.55 -17.27
CA ASN A 153 0.71 -15.59 -17.03
C ASN A 153 1.38 -15.47 -15.64
N GLY A 154 0.59 -15.26 -14.59
CA GLY A 154 1.10 -15.11 -13.22
C GLY A 154 1.78 -13.77 -12.93
N ARG A 155 1.80 -12.81 -13.86
CA ARG A 155 2.45 -11.51 -13.68
C ARG A 155 1.45 -10.36 -13.65
N PHE A 156 1.79 -9.31 -12.91
CA PHE A 156 1.09 -8.03 -12.91
C PHE A 156 1.75 -7.09 -13.92
N LYS A 157 1.08 -6.92 -15.07
CA LYS A 157 1.54 -6.06 -16.16
C LYS A 157 0.87 -4.70 -16.05
N LEU A 158 1.66 -3.65 -15.88
CA LEU A 158 1.15 -2.29 -15.86
C LEU A 158 0.56 -1.92 -17.23
N ILE A 159 -0.72 -1.57 -17.27
CA ILE A 159 -1.44 -1.10 -18.46
C ILE A 159 -1.34 0.42 -18.55
N SER A 160 -1.57 1.11 -17.43
CA SER A 160 -1.49 2.57 -17.37
C SER A 160 -1.10 3.06 -15.97
N ARG A 161 -0.39 4.19 -15.92
CA ARG A 161 -0.08 4.94 -14.71
C ARG A 161 -0.20 6.42 -15.01
N ASN A 162 -1.14 7.08 -14.36
CA ASN A 162 -1.38 8.51 -14.51
C ASN A 162 -1.09 9.20 -13.19
N ALA A 163 0.01 9.94 -13.13
CA ALA A 163 0.26 10.86 -12.04
C ALA A 163 -0.56 12.13 -12.27
N VAL A 164 -1.41 12.49 -11.31
CA VAL A 164 -2.15 13.74 -11.35
C VAL A 164 -1.18 14.82 -10.90
N SER A 165 -0.77 15.70 -11.82
CA SER A 165 -0.04 16.89 -11.42
C SER A 165 -0.97 17.75 -10.56
N GLN A 166 -0.47 18.22 -9.42
CA GLN A 166 -1.10 19.36 -8.77
C GLN A 166 -0.91 20.54 -9.72
N GLY A 167 -1.94 20.80 -10.54
CA GLY A 167 -1.99 21.96 -11.41
C GLY A 167 -1.66 23.21 -10.61
N GLU A 168 -0.81 24.04 -11.22
CA GLU A 168 -0.35 25.35 -10.79
C GLU A 168 -1.29 26.00 -9.76
N LYS A 169 -0.73 26.43 -8.63
CA LYS A 169 -1.36 27.49 -7.83
C LYS A 169 -1.76 28.58 -8.82
N ARG A 170 -3.07 28.73 -9.08
CA ARG A 170 -3.59 29.95 -9.69
C ARG A 170 -3.07 31.08 -8.80
N SER A 171 -2.12 31.84 -9.31
CA SER A 171 -1.84 33.17 -8.80
C SER A 171 -3.10 33.99 -9.08
N GLU A 172 -4.04 33.96 -8.15
CA GLU A 172 -5.03 35.03 -8.09
C GLU A 172 -4.32 36.28 -7.56
N ARG A 173 -4.61 37.36 -8.28
CA ARG A 173 -3.88 38.62 -8.39
C ARG A 173 -3.79 39.41 -7.09
#